data_AF-A0A540WH10-F1
#
_entry.id   AF-A0A540WH10-F1
#
_cell.length_a   1.000
_cell.length_b   1.000
_cell.length_c   1.000
_cell.angle_alpha   90.00
_cell.angle_beta   90.00
_cell.angle_gamma   90.00
#
_symmetry.space_group_name_H-M   'P 1'
#
loop_
_entity.id
_entity.type
_entity.pdbx_description
1 polymer ?
#
loop_
_entity_poly.entity_id
_entity_poly.type
_entity_poly.pdbx_seq_one_letter_code
_entity_poly.pdbx_strand_id
1 'polypeptide(L)'
;PLLQAESEEGAASLLQFDPARVYAVDYLFAEGSAQPMSRWGHSMLRLVVCKPGRVPGPDCRLDLEYHRVLSFRAFVGDVQISNWRGLTGGYPSRLFVLPLQQVVDEYTKVELRGLQSLPLQLGRSEIASLLERTAQVHWSYDG
;
A
#
# COMPACT_ATOMS: atom_id res chain seq x y z
N PRO A 1 14.35 2.24 -20.48
CA PRO A 1 13.93 0.93 -19.96
C PRO A 1 12.60 1.08 -19.21
N LEU A 2 11.52 0.60 -19.83
CA LEU A 2 10.14 0.76 -19.33
C LEU A 2 9.90 -0.21 -18.17
N LEU A 3 9.69 0.31 -16.97
CA LEU A 3 9.21 -0.42 -15.79
C LEU A 3 7.70 -0.64 -15.97
N GLN A 4 7.34 -1.65 -16.75
CA GLN A 4 5.95 -2.12 -16.89
C GLN A 4 5.65 -3.30 -15.93
N ALA A 5 6.59 -3.65 -15.05
CA ALA A 5 6.52 -4.84 -14.20
C ALA A 5 5.64 -4.67 -12.93
N GLU A 6 5.35 -3.44 -12.49
CA GLU A 6 4.66 -3.23 -11.20
C GLU A 6 3.15 -3.47 -11.27
N SER A 7 2.54 -3.42 -12.46
CA SER A 7 1.09 -3.54 -12.62
C SER A 7 0.60 -4.99 -12.54
N GLU A 8 1.34 -5.93 -13.14
CA GLU A 8 0.98 -7.35 -13.13
C GLU A 8 1.27 -8.00 -11.78
N GLU A 9 2.37 -7.61 -11.10
CA GLU A 9 2.73 -8.14 -9.78
C GLU A 9 1.73 -7.74 -8.67
N GLY A 10 1.22 -6.50 -8.71
CA GLY A 10 0.22 -6.00 -7.76
C GLY A 10 -1.14 -6.71 -7.90
N ALA A 11 -1.61 -6.88 -9.14
CA ALA A 11 -2.88 -7.56 -9.43
C ALA A 11 -2.80 -9.08 -9.15
N ALA A 12 -1.68 -9.73 -9.50
CA ALA A 12 -1.47 -11.15 -9.22
C ALA A 12 -1.32 -11.45 -7.72
N SER A 13 -0.74 -10.54 -6.92
CA SER A 13 -0.57 -10.76 -5.46
C SER A 13 -1.88 -10.71 -4.67
N LEU A 14 -2.92 -10.02 -5.15
CA LEU A 14 -4.22 -9.93 -4.47
C LEU A 14 -5.10 -11.17 -4.72
N LEU A 15 -5.03 -11.76 -5.91
CA LEU A 15 -5.78 -12.99 -6.25
C LEU A 15 -5.38 -14.21 -5.41
N GLN A 16 -4.22 -14.17 -4.74
CA GLN A 16 -3.74 -15.22 -3.81
C GLN A 16 -3.74 -14.78 -2.34
N PHE A 17 -4.31 -13.61 -2.03
CA PHE A 17 -4.30 -13.05 -0.68
C PHE A 17 -5.44 -13.63 0.16
N ASP A 18 -5.12 -14.46 1.16
CA ASP A 18 -6.10 -14.97 2.13
C ASP A 18 -6.33 -13.94 3.25
N PRO A 19 -7.52 -13.31 3.33
CA PRO A 19 -7.82 -12.28 4.31
C PRO A 19 -7.86 -12.80 5.75
N ALA A 20 -8.08 -14.11 5.97
CA ALA A 20 -8.11 -14.69 7.31
C ALA A 20 -6.74 -14.63 8.02
N ARG A 21 -5.66 -14.46 7.26
CA ARG A 21 -4.29 -14.33 7.77
C ARG A 21 -3.95 -12.92 8.25
N VAL A 22 -4.81 -11.93 8.04
CA VAL A 22 -4.57 -10.57 8.52
C VAL A 22 -4.83 -10.54 10.03
N TYR A 23 -3.75 -10.31 10.80
CA TYR A 23 -3.81 -10.21 12.25
C TYR A 23 -4.17 -8.80 12.71
N ALA A 24 -3.55 -7.78 12.11
CA ALA A 24 -3.73 -6.37 12.47
C ALA A 24 -3.53 -5.46 11.26
N VAL A 25 -3.91 -4.20 11.43
CA VAL A 25 -3.63 -3.12 10.46
C VAL A 25 -2.88 -2.02 11.20
N ASP A 26 -1.82 -1.53 10.59
CA ASP A 26 -1.06 -0.38 11.08
C ASP A 26 -1.25 0.80 10.11
N TYR A 27 -1.31 2.02 10.64
CA TYR A 27 -1.14 3.24 9.88
C TYR A 27 0.34 3.41 9.55
N LEU A 28 0.67 3.42 8.26
CA LEU A 28 2.03 3.55 7.76
C LEU A 28 2.21 4.94 7.16
N PHE A 29 3.22 5.69 7.63
CA PHE A 29 3.43 7.07 7.23
C PHE A 29 4.89 7.33 6.86
N ALA A 30 5.10 7.81 5.64
CA ALA A 30 6.39 8.36 5.22
C ALA A 30 6.41 9.86 5.49
N GLU A 31 7.37 10.34 6.26
CA GLU A 31 7.49 11.75 6.68
C GLU A 31 7.63 12.72 5.50
N GLY A 32 7.27 13.99 5.66
CA GLY A 32 7.42 14.96 4.57
C GLY A 32 8.88 15.17 4.14
N SER A 33 9.10 15.50 2.86
CA SER A 33 10.43 15.88 2.35
C SER A 33 10.50 17.36 1.96
N ALA A 34 11.69 17.85 1.63
CA ALA A 34 11.89 19.22 1.14
C ALA A 34 11.29 19.48 -0.25
N GLN A 35 10.86 18.43 -0.96
CA GLN A 35 10.25 18.56 -2.28
C GLN A 35 8.79 19.05 -2.18
N PRO A 36 8.33 19.98 -3.04
CA PRO A 36 7.00 20.58 -2.94
C PRO A 36 5.84 19.57 -2.95
N MET A 37 5.95 18.50 -3.75
CA MET A 37 4.89 17.48 -3.88
C MET A 37 4.83 16.50 -2.70
N SER A 38 5.92 16.37 -1.94
CA SER A 38 6.05 15.37 -0.86
C SER A 38 6.16 16.01 0.53
N ARG A 39 5.88 17.32 0.64
CA ARG A 39 6.08 18.11 1.86
C ARG A 39 5.19 17.70 3.04
N TRP A 40 4.05 17.09 2.77
CA TRP A 40 3.07 16.69 3.79
C TRP A 40 3.18 15.23 4.22
N GLY A 41 4.09 14.47 3.61
CA GLY A 41 4.21 13.04 3.86
C GLY A 41 3.35 12.19 2.93
N HIS A 42 3.38 10.87 3.12
CA HIS A 42 2.53 9.92 2.40
C HIS A 42 1.92 8.92 3.39
N SER A 43 0.59 8.83 3.40
CA SER A 43 -0.16 7.94 4.27
C SER A 43 -0.58 6.67 3.55
N MET A 44 -0.45 5.56 4.25
CA MET A 44 -0.71 4.21 3.75
C MET A 44 -1.26 3.35 4.88
N LEU A 45 -1.75 2.16 4.55
CA LEU A 45 -2.12 1.16 5.54
C LEU A 45 -1.28 -0.09 5.34
N ARG A 46 -0.65 -0.57 6.41
CA ARG A 46 0.07 -1.83 6.44
C ARG A 46 -0.85 -2.93 6.97
N LEU A 47 -1.02 -3.98 6.20
CA LEU A 47 -1.62 -5.23 6.64
C LEU A 47 -0.53 -6.08 7.31
N VAL A 48 -0.72 -6.40 8.59
CA VAL A 48 0.10 -7.35 9.34
C VAL A 48 -0.44 -8.74 9.07
N VAL A 49 0.27 -9.50 8.26
CA VAL A 49 -0.17 -10.79 7.70
C VAL A 49 0.70 -11.90 8.26
N CYS A 50 0.06 -12.91 8.85
CA CYS A 50 0.75 -14.09 9.32
C CYS A 50 1.30 -14.91 8.15
N LYS A 51 2.47 -15.54 8.32
CA LYS A 51 2.96 -16.53 7.35
C LYS A 51 1.98 -17.71 7.22
N PRO A 52 1.98 -18.44 6.09
CA PRO A 52 1.09 -19.58 5.89
C PRO A 52 1.21 -20.62 7.03
N GLY A 53 0.07 -21.17 7.47
CA GLY A 53 0.02 -22.16 8.54
C GLY A 53 0.22 -21.62 9.97
N ARG A 54 0.52 -20.33 10.15
CA ARG A 54 0.61 -19.73 11.49
C ARG A 54 -0.79 -19.34 12.00
N VAL A 55 -1.07 -19.67 13.25
CA VAL A 55 -2.26 -19.19 13.97
C VAL A 55 -2.14 -17.66 14.19
N PRO A 56 -3.16 -16.85 13.82
CA PRO A 56 -3.10 -15.41 13.99
C PRO A 56 -2.84 -14.97 15.43
N GLY A 57 -1.83 -14.12 15.62
CA GLY A 57 -1.40 -13.62 16.92
C GLY A 57 -0.27 -12.58 16.81
N PRO A 58 0.23 -12.06 17.94
CA PRO A 58 1.26 -11.01 17.97
C PRO A 58 2.51 -11.33 17.15
N ASP A 59 2.91 -12.60 17.11
CA ASP A 59 4.09 -13.06 16.38
C ASP A 59 3.99 -12.85 14.86
N CYS A 60 2.80 -12.63 14.31
CA CYS A 60 2.65 -12.30 12.90
C CYS A 60 3.39 -11.00 12.54
N ARG A 61 3.65 -10.12 13.51
CA ARG A 61 4.47 -8.91 13.29
C ARG A 61 5.90 -9.21 12.85
N LEU A 62 6.40 -10.41 13.10
CA LEU A 62 7.73 -10.87 12.70
C LEU A 62 7.76 -11.43 11.26
N ASP A 63 6.60 -11.73 10.68
CA ASP A 63 6.48 -12.33 9.35
C ASP A 63 6.52 -11.25 8.24
N LEU A 64 7.52 -10.36 8.29
CA LEU A 64 7.59 -9.13 7.49
C LEU A 64 7.42 -9.33 5.97
N GLU A 65 7.92 -10.44 5.44
CA GLU A 65 7.82 -10.82 4.02
C GLU A 65 6.36 -10.95 3.53
N TYR A 66 5.46 -11.33 4.43
CA TYR A 66 4.05 -11.55 4.12
C TYR A 66 3.21 -10.28 4.24
N HIS A 67 3.76 -9.23 4.86
CA HIS A 67 3.05 -7.98 5.03
C HIS A 67 2.78 -7.31 3.68
N ARG A 68 1.66 -6.60 3.62
CA ARG A 68 1.24 -5.85 2.44
C ARG A 68 0.95 -4.41 2.83
N VAL A 69 1.11 -3.50 1.88
CA VAL A 69 0.84 -2.07 2.06
C VAL A 69 -0.19 -1.66 1.03
N LEU A 70 -1.30 -1.12 1.53
CA LEU A 70 -2.33 -0.46 0.75
C LEU A 70 -1.90 1.00 0.56
N SER A 71 -1.63 1.39 -0.69
CA SER A 71 -1.12 2.71 -1.05
C SER A 71 -1.92 3.30 -2.20
N PHE A 72 -2.55 4.46 -1.97
CA PHE A 72 -3.17 5.22 -3.06
C PHE A 72 -2.09 6.01 -3.79
N ARG A 73 -1.96 5.77 -5.10
CA ARG A 73 -1.01 6.51 -5.96
C ARG A 73 -1.76 7.16 -7.11
N ALA A 74 -1.28 8.31 -7.58
CA ALA A 74 -1.79 8.92 -8.80
C ALA A 74 -1.38 8.05 -10.00
N PHE A 75 -2.36 7.59 -10.79
CA PHE A 75 -2.07 6.81 -12.00
C PHE A 75 -1.75 7.73 -13.17
N VAL A 76 -0.50 7.70 -13.64
CA VAL A 76 -0.05 8.46 -14.83
C VAL A 76 0.01 7.50 -16.01
N GLY A 77 -1.12 7.35 -16.72
CA GLY A 77 -1.21 6.50 -17.92
C GLY A 77 -0.58 7.08 -19.19
N ASP A 78 -0.04 8.31 -19.14
CA ASP A 78 0.52 9.00 -20.29
C ASP A 78 2.05 9.03 -20.25
N VAL A 79 2.68 8.86 -21.42
CA VAL A 79 4.14 8.95 -21.65
C VAL A 79 4.71 10.34 -21.33
N GLN A 80 3.84 11.33 -21.05
CA GLN A 80 4.22 12.68 -20.61
C GLN A 80 3.33 13.18 -19.46
N ILE A 81 3.96 13.52 -18.33
CA ILE A 81 3.32 14.18 -17.19
C ILE A 81 2.86 15.58 -17.64
N SER A 82 1.55 15.81 -17.71
CA SER A 82 0.99 17.16 -17.87
C SER A 82 0.97 17.89 -16.52
N ASN A 83 1.79 18.95 -16.38
CA ASN A 83 1.85 19.79 -15.17
C ASN A 83 0.48 20.37 -14.77
N TRP A 84 -0.38 20.70 -15.75
CA TRP A 84 -1.72 21.22 -15.49
C TRP A 84 -2.66 20.17 -14.87
N ARG A 85 -2.69 18.94 -15.42
CA ARG A 85 -3.52 17.85 -14.85
C ARG A 85 -3.02 17.42 -13.47
N GLY A 86 -1.72 17.53 -13.20
CA GLY A 86 -1.16 17.33 -11.86
C GLY A 86 -1.65 18.37 -10.84
N LEU A 87 -1.86 19.62 -11.27
CA LEU A 87 -2.36 20.70 -10.42
C LEU A 87 -3.88 20.68 -10.23
N THR A 88 -4.65 20.20 -11.20
CA THR A 88 -6.12 20.12 -11.12
C THR A 88 -6.66 18.80 -10.57
N GLY A 89 -5.78 17.85 -10.19
CA GLY A 89 -6.20 16.52 -9.71
C GLY A 89 -6.75 15.60 -10.81
N GLY A 90 -6.34 15.80 -12.06
CA GLY A 90 -6.83 15.07 -13.24
C GLY A 90 -6.25 13.66 -13.42
N TYR A 91 -5.40 13.18 -12.49
CA TYR A 91 -4.94 11.80 -12.48
C TYR A 91 -5.78 11.00 -11.47
N PRO A 92 -6.51 9.96 -11.91
CA PRO A 92 -7.28 9.14 -10.98
C PRO A 92 -6.33 8.49 -9.98
N SER A 93 -6.65 8.60 -8.69
CA SER A 93 -5.95 7.82 -7.67
C SER A 93 -6.38 6.36 -7.83
N ARG A 94 -5.40 5.45 -7.81
CA ARG A 94 -5.63 4.00 -7.80
C ARG A 94 -5.04 3.41 -6.54
N LEU A 95 -5.69 2.38 -6.03
CA LEU A 95 -5.24 1.64 -4.87
C LEU A 95 -4.28 0.53 -5.32
N PHE A 96 -3.06 0.58 -4.81
CA PHE A 96 -2.05 -0.46 -5.03
C PHE A 96 -1.85 -1.29 -3.77
N VAL A 97 -1.60 -2.59 -3.95
CA VAL A 97 -1.20 -3.50 -2.89
C VAL A 97 0.24 -3.94 -3.12
N LEU A 98 1.14 -3.46 -2.26
CA LEU A 98 2.58 -3.63 -2.45
C LEU A 98 3.19 -4.48 -1.32
N PRO A 99 4.27 -5.23 -1.58
CA PRO A 99 5.09 -5.83 -0.53
C PRO A 99 5.64 -4.76 0.43
N LEU A 100 5.66 -5.04 1.73
CA LEU A 100 6.20 -4.10 2.72
C LEU A 100 7.65 -3.71 2.42
N GLN A 101 8.48 -4.68 2.01
CA GLN A 101 9.90 -4.43 1.75
C GLN A 101 10.13 -3.42 0.62
N GLN A 102 9.31 -3.47 -0.44
CA GLN A 102 9.38 -2.50 -1.55
C GLN A 102 9.14 -1.07 -1.04
N VAL A 103 8.09 -0.88 -0.22
CA VAL A 103 7.75 0.43 0.35
C VAL A 103 8.83 0.94 1.31
N VAL A 104 9.40 0.04 2.12
CA VAL A 104 10.53 0.38 3.00
C VAL A 104 11.72 0.87 2.17
N ASP A 105 12.09 0.14 1.12
CA ASP A 105 13.23 0.48 0.29
C ASP A 105 13.01 1.80 -0.47
N GLU A 106 11.82 2.00 -1.05
CA GLU A 106 11.42 3.24 -1.72
C GLU A 106 11.58 4.46 -0.80
N TYR A 107 10.95 4.44 0.38
CA TYR A 107 11.01 5.62 1.24
C TYR A 107 12.33 5.81 1.97
N THR A 108 12.94 4.74 2.49
CA THR A 108 14.11 4.87 3.36
C THR A 108 15.43 4.94 2.60
N LYS A 109 15.52 4.36 1.40
CA LYS A 109 16.77 4.30 0.61
C LYS A 109 16.74 5.20 -0.61
N VAL A 110 15.60 5.29 -1.30
CA VAL A 110 15.49 6.10 -2.52
C VAL A 110 15.10 7.54 -2.19
N GLU A 111 14.04 7.73 -1.40
CA GLU A 111 13.60 9.07 -1.01
C GLU A 111 14.28 9.62 0.25
N LEU A 112 14.97 8.77 1.01
CA LEU A 112 15.66 9.11 2.26
C LEU A 112 14.75 9.77 3.31
N ARG A 113 13.51 9.26 3.43
CA ARG A 113 12.47 9.73 4.35
C ARG A 113 12.28 8.76 5.52
N GLY A 114 11.93 9.30 6.68
CA GLY A 114 11.50 8.50 7.83
C GLY A 114 10.20 7.75 7.51
N LEU A 115 10.10 6.50 7.98
CA LEU A 115 8.92 5.66 7.83
C LEU A 115 8.45 5.18 9.20
N GLN A 116 7.20 5.48 9.55
CA GLN A 116 6.60 5.15 10.84
C GLN A 116 5.40 4.20 10.66
N SER A 117 5.27 3.21 11.55
CA SER A 117 4.18 2.22 11.54
C SER A 117 3.49 2.24 12.90
N LEU A 118 2.24 2.70 12.95
CA LEU A 118 1.46 2.87 14.18
C LEU A 118 0.29 1.87 14.20
N PRO A 119 0.15 1.02 15.24
CA PRO A 119 -0.92 0.04 15.26
C PRO A 119 -2.29 0.69 15.39
N LEU A 120 -3.23 0.32 14.52
CA LEU A 120 -4.63 0.71 14.63
C LEU A 120 -5.38 -0.26 15.55
N GLN A 121 -6.26 0.28 16.40
CA GLN A 121 -7.11 -0.50 17.28
C GLN A 121 -8.37 -0.93 16.53
N LEU A 122 -8.23 -1.90 15.61
CA LEU A 122 -9.34 -2.45 14.82
C LEU A 122 -9.70 -3.86 15.31
N GLY A 123 -11.00 -4.11 15.47
CA GLY A 123 -11.56 -5.43 15.68
C GLY A 123 -11.56 -6.26 14.39
N ARG A 124 -11.79 -7.57 14.53
CA ARG A 124 -11.79 -8.51 13.39
C ARG A 124 -12.81 -8.14 12.30
N SER A 125 -13.99 -7.67 12.68
CA SER A 125 -15.04 -7.24 11.75
C SER A 125 -14.66 -5.96 10.99
N GLU A 126 -13.98 -5.02 11.65
CA GLU A 126 -13.50 -3.79 11.03
C GLU A 126 -12.38 -4.07 10.03
N ILE A 127 -11.45 -4.97 10.38
CA ILE A 127 -10.43 -5.47 9.46
C ILE A 127 -11.08 -6.13 8.25
N ALA A 128 -12.05 -7.03 8.44
CA ALA A 128 -12.76 -7.66 7.33
C ALA A 128 -13.45 -6.63 6.42
N SER A 129 -14.16 -5.67 7.02
CA SER A 129 -14.84 -4.59 6.28
C SER A 129 -13.86 -3.73 5.47
N LEU A 130 -12.67 -3.46 6.03
CA LEU A 130 -11.61 -2.72 5.33
C LEU A 130 -11.09 -3.51 4.13
N LEU A 131 -10.85 -4.81 4.29
CA LEU A 131 -10.37 -5.68 3.21
C LEU A 131 -11.42 -5.82 2.10
N GLU A 132 -12.70 -5.97 2.45
CA GLU A 132 -13.81 -6.00 1.48
C GLU A 132 -13.86 -4.71 0.65
N ARG A 133 -13.80 -3.54 1.30
CA ARG A 133 -13.77 -2.24 0.61
C ARG A 133 -12.54 -2.07 -0.26
N THR A 134 -11.38 -2.52 0.22
CA THR A 134 -10.11 -2.52 -0.54
C THR A 134 -10.27 -3.32 -1.83
N ALA A 135 -10.87 -4.50 -1.73
CA ALA A 135 -11.07 -5.37 -2.88
C ALA A 135 -12.07 -4.76 -3.89
N GLN A 136 -13.19 -4.19 -3.41
CA GLN A 136 -14.15 -3.47 -4.24
C GLN A 136 -13.51 -2.31 -5.01
N VAL A 137 -12.71 -1.49 -4.31
CA VAL A 137 -12.00 -0.34 -4.91
C VAL A 137 -11.00 -0.83 -5.95
N HIS A 138 -10.20 -1.85 -5.67
CA HIS A 138 -9.24 -2.40 -6.64
C HIS A 138 -9.94 -2.91 -7.91
N TRP A 139 -10.96 -3.76 -7.79
CA TRP A 139 -11.69 -4.29 -8.95
C TRP A 139 -12.47 -3.23 -9.74
N SER A 140 -12.90 -2.14 -9.08
CA SER A 140 -13.56 -1.03 -9.79
C SER A 140 -12.63 -0.28 -10.76
N TYR A 141 -11.30 -0.41 -10.62
CA TYR A 141 -10.33 0.20 -11.52
C TYR A 141 -9.87 -0.72 -12.67
N ASP A 142 -10.04 -2.03 -12.52
CA ASP A 142 -9.65 -3.05 -13.50
C ASP A 142 -10.82 -3.52 -14.40
N GLY A 143 -12.04 -3.00 -14.16
CA GLY A 143 -13.26 -3.32 -14.90
C GLY A 143 -13.56 -2.38 -16.06
#